data_AF-Q31DM3-F1
#
_entry.id   AF-Q31DM3-F1
#
_cell.length_a   1.000
_cell.length_b   1.000
_cell.length_c   1.000
_cell.angle_alpha   90.00
_cell.angle_beta   90.00
_cell.angle_gamma   90.00
#
_symmetry.space_group_name_H-M   'P 1'
#
loop_
_entity.id
_entity.type
_entity.pdbx_description
1 polymer ?
#
loop_
_entity_poly.entity_id
_entity_poly.type
_entity_poly.pdbx_seq_one_letter_code
_entity_poly.pdbx_strand_id
1 'polypeptide(L)'
;MIYLTISPSQAEPFQKQMQRHEWEMVSQEGGQSQFIGWAYVMHWQKEMDDKMAKVWLHYSDNQGQLEAYLEMNPAAKPLIDRIVAEIADE
;
A
#
# COMPACT_ATOMS: atom_id res chain seq x y z
N MET A 1 -14.53 -1.11 2.67
CA MET A 1 -13.10 -1.32 2.37
C MET A 1 -12.57 -2.46 3.22
N ILE A 2 -11.47 -3.07 2.80
CA ILE A 2 -10.77 -4.13 3.50
C ILE A 2 -9.41 -3.55 3.92
N TYR A 3 -8.99 -3.83 5.16
CA TYR A 3 -7.73 -3.34 5.71
C TYR A 3 -6.81 -4.52 6.01
N LEU A 4 -5.53 -4.36 5.70
CA LEU A 4 -4.50 -5.36 5.96
C LEU A 4 -3.26 -4.67 6.54
N THR A 5 -2.93 -4.96 7.78
CA THR A 5 -1.69 -4.49 8.40
C THR A 5 -0.50 -5.21 7.78
N ILE A 6 0.56 -4.46 7.47
CA ILE A 6 1.85 -4.99 7.00
C ILE A 6 2.97 -4.44 7.89
N SER A 7 4.15 -5.05 7.85
CA SER A 7 5.31 -4.45 8.51
C SER A 7 5.69 -3.14 7.82
N PRO A 8 6.11 -2.08 8.54
CA PRO A 8 6.63 -0.87 7.93
C PRO A 8 7.82 -1.13 6.98
N SER A 9 8.64 -2.15 7.27
CA SER A 9 9.74 -2.57 6.40
C SER A 9 9.26 -3.14 5.06
N GLN A 10 8.00 -3.56 4.95
CA GLN A 10 7.41 -4.11 3.73
C GLN A 10 6.80 -3.04 2.82
N ALA A 11 6.73 -1.78 3.26
CA ALA A 11 6.13 -0.71 2.48
C ALA A 11 6.87 -0.45 1.15
N GLU A 12 8.21 -0.43 1.17
CA GLU A 12 9.02 -0.26 -0.05
C GLU A 12 9.01 -1.51 -0.95
N PRO A 13 9.20 -2.75 -0.44
CA PRO A 13 8.99 -3.96 -1.22
C PRO A 13 7.61 -4.02 -1.88
N PHE A 14 6.56 -3.65 -1.16
CA PHE A 14 5.20 -3.59 -1.69
C PHE A 14 5.11 -2.63 -2.88
N GLN A 15 5.65 -1.41 -2.76
CA GLN A 15 5.68 -0.45 -3.88
C GLN A 15 6.38 -1.01 -5.13
N LYS A 16 7.51 -1.71 -4.95
CA LYS A 16 8.23 -2.34 -6.06
C LYS A 16 7.37 -3.42 -6.74
N GLN A 17 6.66 -4.22 -5.96
CA GLN A 17 5.75 -5.22 -6.52
C GLN A 17 4.55 -4.59 -7.23
N MET A 18 3.99 -3.50 -6.72
CA MET A 18 2.93 -2.76 -7.42
C MET A 18 3.38 -2.29 -8.80
N GLN A 19 4.61 -1.78 -8.92
CA GLN A 19 5.21 -1.40 -10.21
C GLN A 19 5.43 -2.62 -11.11
N ARG A 20 5.98 -3.72 -10.57
CA ARG A 20 6.22 -4.97 -11.31
C ARG A 20 4.94 -5.58 -11.87
N HIS A 21 3.85 -5.53 -11.10
CA HIS A 21 2.54 -6.03 -11.50
C HIS A 21 1.73 -5.01 -12.30
N GLU A 22 2.34 -3.92 -12.78
CA GLU A 22 1.72 -2.93 -13.64
C GLU A 22 0.41 -2.38 -13.04
N TRP A 23 0.45 -2.04 -11.76
CA TRP A 23 -0.62 -1.24 -11.15
C TRP A 23 -0.40 0.23 -11.50
N GLU A 24 -1.46 0.91 -11.91
CA GLU A 24 -1.40 2.32 -12.26
C GLU A 24 -1.38 3.18 -10.99
N MET A 25 -0.36 4.02 -10.85
CA MET A 25 -0.31 5.01 -9.77
C MET A 25 -1.31 6.14 -10.04
N VAL A 26 -2.27 6.31 -9.14
CA VAL A 26 -3.29 7.37 -9.25
C VAL A 26 -2.91 8.60 -8.44
N SER A 27 -2.40 8.41 -7.22
CA SER A 27 -1.90 9.50 -6.40
C SER A 27 -0.82 9.05 -5.44
N GLN A 28 0.08 9.97 -5.11
CA GLN A 28 1.07 9.82 -4.06
C GLN A 28 1.08 11.12 -3.27
N GLU A 29 0.65 11.02 -2.03
CA GLU A 29 0.55 12.13 -1.10
C GLU A 29 1.53 11.89 0.04
N GLY A 30 2.36 12.87 0.35
CA GLY A 30 3.35 12.77 1.41
C GLY A 30 3.46 14.09 2.15
N GLY A 31 3.71 14.03 3.45
CA GLY A 31 3.81 15.22 4.28
C GLY A 31 4.57 14.96 5.58
N GLN A 32 5.20 16.03 6.07
CA GLN A 32 5.79 16.07 7.38
C GLN A 32 4.94 16.95 8.29
N SER A 33 4.58 16.46 9.48
CA SER A 33 3.84 17.21 10.49
C SER A 33 4.62 17.23 11.79
N GLN A 34 4.54 18.33 12.55
CA GLN A 34 5.16 18.43 13.86
C GLN A 34 4.63 17.39 14.87
N PHE A 35 3.44 16.84 14.63
CA PHE A 35 2.79 15.89 15.54
C PHE A 35 3.01 14.41 15.18
N ILE A 36 3.26 14.09 13.90
CA ILE A 36 3.26 12.71 13.39
C ILE A 36 4.60 12.37 12.72
N GLY A 37 5.60 13.26 12.74
CA GLY A 37 6.85 13.05 12.02
C GLY A 37 6.59 13.04 10.51
N TRP A 38 6.79 11.90 9.85
CA TRP A 38 6.61 11.71 8.41
C TRP A 38 5.47 10.75 8.09
N ALA A 39 4.64 11.05 7.10
CA ALA A 39 3.63 10.11 6.60
C ALA A 39 3.45 10.25 5.09
N TYR A 40 3.05 9.15 4.45
CA TYR A 40 2.62 9.15 3.06
C TYR A 40 1.51 8.15 2.82
N VAL A 41 0.70 8.45 1.80
CA VAL A 41 -0.33 7.58 1.26
C VAL A 41 -0.11 7.46 -0.24
N MET A 42 -0.06 6.22 -0.72
CA MET A 42 0.07 5.93 -2.15
C MET A 42 -1.15 5.14 -2.61
N HIS A 43 -1.72 5.55 -3.73
CA HIS A 43 -2.95 4.98 -4.27
C HIS A 43 -2.68 4.43 -5.67
N TRP A 44 -3.05 3.17 -5.85
CA TRP A 44 -3.02 2.51 -7.14
C TRP A 44 -4.38 1.97 -7.55
N GLN A 45 -4.54 1.83 -8.86
CA GLN A 45 -5.67 1.13 -9.46
C GLN A 45 -5.24 0.14 -10.54
N LYS A 46 -6.08 -0.86 -10.78
CA LYS A 46 -5.91 -1.81 -11.88
C LYS A 46 -7.28 -2.29 -12.37
N GLU A 47 -7.48 -2.25 -13.68
CA GLU A 47 -8.70 -2.80 -14.29
C GLU A 47 -8.64 -4.34 -14.28
N MET A 48 -9.74 -4.96 -13.85
CA MET A 48 -9.88 -6.41 -13.71
C MET A 48 -11.31 -6.83 -14.03
N ASP A 49 -11.53 -7.58 -15.12
CA ASP A 49 -12.82 -8.20 -15.46
C ASP A 49 -14.02 -7.24 -15.24
N ASP A 50 -13.97 -6.07 -15.91
CA ASP A 50 -14.96 -4.98 -15.84
C ASP A 50 -15.11 -4.31 -14.45
N LYS A 51 -14.16 -4.53 -13.54
CA LYS A 51 -14.10 -3.89 -12.21
C LYS A 51 -12.78 -3.16 -12.02
N MET A 52 -12.84 -2.00 -11.38
CA MET A 52 -11.64 -1.27 -10.98
C MET A 52 -11.17 -1.74 -9.61
N ALA A 53 -10.06 -2.46 -9.53
CA ALA A 53 -9.37 -2.76 -8.28
C ALA A 53 -8.63 -1.51 -7.79
N LYS A 54 -8.71 -1.23 -6.48
CA LYS A 54 -8.05 -0.06 -5.87
C LYS A 54 -7.40 -0.44 -4.56
N VAL A 55 -6.20 0.07 -4.34
CA VAL A 55 -5.43 -0.13 -3.10
C VAL A 55 -4.71 1.15 -2.71
N TRP A 56 -4.67 1.41 -1.41
CA TRP A 56 -3.95 2.48 -0.77
C TRP A 56 -2.94 1.89 0.21
N LEU A 57 -1.68 2.29 0.09
CA LEU A 57 -0.66 2.05 1.11
C LEU A 57 -0.57 3.27 1.99
N HIS A 58 -0.78 3.08 3.28
CA HIS A 58 -0.60 4.08 4.31
C HIS A 58 0.67 3.77 5.08
N TYR A 59 1.56 4.76 5.23
CA TYR A 59 2.78 4.64 6.01
C TYR A 59 2.96 5.89 6.87
N SER A 60 3.39 5.70 8.11
CA SER A 60 3.77 6.79 9.00
C SER A 60 4.94 6.44 9.91
N ASP A 61 5.75 7.44 10.23
CA ASP A 61 6.81 7.44 11.23
C ASP A 61 6.53 8.53 12.26
N ASN A 62 5.86 8.14 13.34
CA ASN A 62 5.57 9.02 14.47
C ASN A 62 6.68 8.95 15.52
N GLN A 63 7.75 9.73 15.30
CA GLN A 63 8.88 9.86 16.23
C GLN A 63 9.56 8.50 16.54
N GLY A 64 9.73 7.67 15.52
CA GLY A 64 10.32 6.33 15.64
C GLY A 64 9.30 5.20 15.83
N GLN A 65 8.01 5.52 15.97
CA GLN A 65 6.93 4.53 15.86
C GLN A 65 6.48 4.42 14.42
N LEU A 66 6.95 3.37 13.75
CA LEU A 66 6.63 3.09 12.37
C LEU A 66 5.33 2.28 12.28
N GLU A 67 4.42 2.71 11.42
CA GLU A 67 3.17 2.02 11.13
C GLU A 67 2.96 1.94 9.61
N ALA A 68 2.44 0.80 9.14
CA ALA A 68 2.04 0.63 7.76
C ALA A 68 0.81 -0.28 7.64
N TYR A 69 -0.09 0.07 6.74
CA TYR A 69 -1.24 -0.77 6.41
C TYR A 69 -1.74 -0.50 5.00
N LEU A 70 -2.43 -1.48 4.45
CA LEU A 70 -3.10 -1.41 3.17
C LEU A 70 -4.59 -1.24 3.38
N GLU A 71 -5.20 -0.33 2.64
CA GLU A 71 -6.64 -0.20 2.48
C GLU A 71 -6.99 -0.56 1.05
N MET A 72 -8.03 -1.36 0.81
CA MET A 72 -8.36 -1.80 -0.54
C MET A 72 -9.85 -2.11 -0.71
N ASN A 73 -10.30 -2.09 -1.96
CA ASN A 73 -11.64 -2.59 -2.28
C ASN A 73 -11.64 -4.13 -2.42
N PRO A 74 -12.82 -4.79 -2.37
CA PRO A 74 -12.89 -6.25 -2.47
C PRO A 74 -12.32 -6.83 -3.77
N ALA A 75 -12.34 -6.07 -4.87
CA ALA A 75 -11.77 -6.50 -6.15
C ALA A 75 -10.24 -6.66 -6.09
N ALA A 76 -9.54 -5.82 -5.32
CA ALA A 76 -8.09 -5.87 -5.16
C ALA A 76 -7.61 -7.02 -4.24
N LYS A 77 -8.40 -7.39 -3.23
CA LYS A 77 -7.99 -8.33 -2.16
C LYS A 77 -7.26 -9.60 -2.63
N PRO A 78 -7.79 -10.40 -3.57
CA PRO A 78 -7.13 -11.65 -3.97
C PRO A 78 -5.77 -11.44 -4.63
N LEU A 79 -5.53 -10.29 -5.30
CA LEU A 79 -4.22 -9.96 -5.86
C LEU A 79 -3.27 -9.43 -4.80
N ILE A 80 -3.76 -8.54 -3.93
CA ILE A 80 -2.94 -7.95 -2.87
C ILE A 80 -2.46 -9.02 -1.89
N ASP A 81 -3.29 -10.01 -1.56
CA ASP A 81 -2.86 -11.14 -0.71
C ASP A 81 -1.67 -11.90 -1.30
N ARG A 82 -1.63 -12.06 -2.63
CA ARG A 82 -0.52 -12.72 -3.32
C ARG A 82 0.73 -11.85 -3.28
N ILE A 83 0.60 -10.56 -3.59
CA ILE A 83 1.71 -9.59 -3.55
C ILE A 83 2.30 -9.51 -2.13
N VAL A 84 1.45 -9.49 -1.10
CA VAL A 84 1.91 -9.43 0.30
C VAL A 84 2.60 -10.72 0.72
N ALA A 85 2.14 -11.88 0.23
CA ALA A 85 2.84 -13.15 0.46
C ALA A 85 4.23 -13.16 -0.19
N GLU A 86 4.38 -12.64 -1.41
CA GLU A 86 5.68 -12.58 -2.10
C GLU A 86 6.73 -11.73 -1.36
N ILE A 87 6.31 -10.65 -0.70
CA ILE A 87 7.22 -9.77 0.08
C ILE A 87 7.39 -10.20 1.54
N ALA A 88 6.73 -11.27 1.97
CA ALA A 88 6.93 -11.85 3.29
C ALA A 88 8.05 -12.90 3.30
N ASP A 89 8.40 -13.44 2.12
CA ASP A 89 9.42 -14.47 1.93
C ASP A 89 10.80 -13.88 1.53
N GLU A 90 10.92 -12.56 1.39
CA GLU A 90 12.17 -11.81 1.15
C GLU A 90 12.81 -11.30 2.45
#